data_AF-A0AAU6KPG3-F1
#
_entry.id   AF-A0AAU6KPG3-F1
#
_cell.length_a   1.000
_cell.length_b   1.000
_cell.length_c   1.000
_cell.angle_alpha   90.00
_cell.angle_beta   90.00
_cell.angle_gamma   90.00
#
_symmetry.space_group_name_H-M   'P 1'
#
loop_
_entity.id
_entity.type
_entity.pdbx_description
1 polymer ?
#
loop_
_entity_poly.entity_id
_entity_poly.type
_entity_poly.pdbx_seq_one_letter_code
_entity_poly.pdbx_strand_id
1 'polypeptide(L)'
;MARFTKSQCRPCPSRTQCTTTADNARTVGFPPRQLRDLQLRVRTEQQTPEWKTRYAVRSGVEGTVNEFAHGHGMRRCRYRGQGKAHIQHILTAIAVNIERLSGLPPAETTPTPRRPTAFQNYLDQREIRRLKSWRTLGS
;
A
#
# COMPACT_ATOMS: atom_id res chain seq x y z
N MET A 1 -26.33 -13.00 -2.30
CA MET A 1 -26.73 -11.61 -2.62
C MET A 1 -28.20 -11.44 -2.27
N ALA A 2 -28.60 -10.26 -1.78
CA ALA A 2 -30.02 -9.90 -1.64
C ALA A 2 -30.37 -8.84 -2.68
N ARG A 3 -31.46 -9.08 -3.41
CA ARG A 3 -32.03 -8.13 -4.38
C ARG A 3 -33.31 -7.57 -3.79
N PHE A 4 -33.41 -6.25 -3.77
CA PHE A 4 -34.60 -5.55 -3.30
C PHE A 4 -35.27 -4.89 -4.49
N THR A 5 -36.60 -4.96 -4.54
CA THR A 5 -37.39 -4.20 -5.51
C THR A 5 -37.49 -2.74 -5.08
N LYS A 6 -37.91 -1.84 -6.00
CA LYS A 6 -38.12 -0.43 -5.66
C LYS A 6 -39.16 -0.24 -4.56
N SER A 7 -40.23 -1.04 -4.57
CA SER A 7 -41.28 -1.00 -3.55
C SER A 7 -40.82 -1.44 -2.17
N GLN A 8 -39.82 -2.33 -2.08
CA GLN A 8 -39.20 -2.73 -0.80
C GLN A 8 -38.12 -1.74 -0.35
N CYS A 9 -37.36 -1.17 -1.29
CA CYS A 9 -36.22 -0.30 -0.99
C CYS A 9 -36.63 1.14 -0.64
N ARG A 10 -37.66 1.70 -1.31
CA ARG A 10 -38.16 3.07 -1.07
C ARG A 10 -38.64 3.32 0.37
N PRO A 11 -39.45 2.45 1.00
CA PRO A 11 -39.91 2.65 2.37
C PRO A 11 -38.90 2.21 3.44
N CYS A 12 -37.70 1.74 3.06
CA CYS A 12 -36.73 1.23 4.03
C CYS A 12 -36.18 2.38 4.90
N PRO A 13 -36.23 2.28 6.25
CA PRO A 13 -35.75 3.34 7.14
C PRO A 13 -34.23 3.55 7.03
N SER A 14 -33.46 2.50 6.73
CA SER A 14 -32.00 2.57 6.58
C SER A 14 -31.55 3.00 5.17
N ARG A 15 -32.48 3.39 4.30
CA ARG A 15 -32.19 3.68 2.89
C ARG A 15 -31.19 4.83 2.73
N THR A 16 -31.26 5.85 3.57
CA THR A 16 -30.33 7.00 3.58
C THR A 16 -28.88 6.59 3.85
N GLN A 17 -28.65 5.51 4.61
CA GLN A 17 -27.33 4.93 4.87
C GLN A 17 -26.89 3.95 3.77
N CYS A 18 -27.83 3.44 2.96
CA CYS A 18 -27.58 2.39 1.97
C CYS A 18 -27.32 2.94 0.56
N THR A 19 -28.03 3.97 0.12
CA THR A 19 -27.89 4.57 -1.21
C THR A 19 -28.36 6.02 -1.27
N THR A 20 -27.65 6.85 -2.03
CA THR A 20 -28.01 8.26 -2.26
C THR A 20 -28.94 8.44 -3.46
N THR A 21 -29.04 7.45 -4.36
CA THR A 21 -29.89 7.55 -5.56
C THR A 21 -31.37 7.44 -5.21
N ALA A 22 -32.22 8.39 -5.60
CA ALA A 22 -33.66 8.44 -5.31
C ALA A 22 -34.48 7.28 -5.92
N ASP A 23 -34.18 6.87 -7.16
CA ASP A 23 -35.08 5.99 -7.94
C ASP A 23 -34.62 4.55 -8.13
N ASN A 24 -33.41 4.20 -7.68
CA ASN A 24 -32.85 2.87 -7.88
C ASN A 24 -32.87 2.05 -6.58
N ALA A 25 -33.22 0.77 -6.72
CA ALA A 25 -33.06 -0.21 -5.66
C ALA A 25 -31.67 -0.86 -5.76
N ARG A 26 -31.01 -1.06 -4.62
CA ARG A 26 -29.64 -1.60 -4.56
C ARG A 26 -29.68 -3.12 -4.41
N THR A 27 -28.80 -3.81 -5.14
CA THR A 27 -28.45 -5.20 -4.84
C THR A 27 -27.33 -5.21 -3.80
N VAL A 28 -27.56 -5.90 -2.69
CA VAL A 28 -26.58 -6.00 -1.61
C VAL A 28 -25.84 -7.32 -1.71
N GLY A 29 -24.54 -7.23 -1.92
CA GLY A 29 -23.63 -8.37 -1.87
C GLY A 29 -23.25 -8.68 -0.43
N PHE A 30 -23.54 -9.89 0.03
CA PHE A 30 -22.98 -10.42 1.27
C PHE A 30 -21.88 -11.41 0.90
N PRO A 31 -20.64 -11.23 1.41
CA PRO A 31 -19.62 -12.25 1.25
C PRO A 31 -20.07 -13.55 1.93
N PRO A 32 -19.60 -14.71 1.47
CA PRO A 32 -19.81 -15.98 2.18
C PRO A 32 -19.43 -15.84 3.65
N ARG A 33 -20.14 -16.54 4.54
CA ARG A 33 -19.96 -16.40 6.01
C ARG A 33 -18.50 -16.55 6.42
N GLN A 34 -17.81 -17.55 5.87
CA GLN A 34 -16.39 -17.81 6.10
C GLN A 34 -15.51 -16.58 5.78
N LEU A 35 -15.74 -15.93 4.64
CA LEU A 35 -15.00 -14.73 4.25
C LEU A 35 -15.35 -13.53 5.14
N ARG A 36 -16.62 -13.36 5.51
CA ARG A 36 -17.05 -12.34 6.47
C ARG A 36 -16.35 -12.51 7.81
N ASP A 37 -16.31 -13.73 8.34
CA ASP A 37 -15.72 -14.02 9.64
C ASP A 37 -14.21 -13.80 9.62
N LEU A 38 -13.54 -14.19 8.53
CA LEU A 38 -12.13 -13.87 8.29
C LEU A 38 -11.88 -12.36 8.27
N GLN A 39 -12.70 -11.59 7.54
CA GLN A 39 -12.57 -10.13 7.47
C GLN A 39 -12.77 -9.49 8.85
N LEU A 40 -13.74 -9.94 9.63
CA LEU A 40 -13.99 -9.44 10.98
C LEU A 40 -12.81 -9.74 11.90
N ARG A 41 -12.30 -10.99 11.91
CA ARG A 41 -11.12 -11.36 12.71
C ARG A 41 -9.91 -10.50 12.37
N VAL A 42 -9.58 -10.39 11.08
CA VAL A 42 -8.44 -9.58 10.63
C VAL A 42 -8.61 -8.11 11.00
N ARG A 43 -9.81 -7.53 10.89
CA ARG A 43 -10.06 -6.13 11.31
C ARG A 43 -9.91 -5.93 12.82
N THR A 44 -10.31 -6.90 13.62
CA THR A 44 -10.09 -6.87 15.07
C THR A 44 -8.61 -6.96 15.40
N GLU A 45 -7.89 -7.89 14.78
CA GLU A 45 -6.44 -8.03 14.93
C GLU A 45 -5.71 -6.73 14.55
N GLN A 46 -6.14 -6.05 13.48
CA GLN A 46 -5.59 -4.76 13.04
C GLN A 46 -5.60 -3.66 14.10
N GLN A 47 -6.53 -3.72 15.07
CA GLN A 47 -6.60 -2.73 16.13
C GLN A 47 -5.51 -2.92 17.20
N THR A 48 -4.94 -4.12 17.30
CA THR A 48 -3.96 -4.47 18.33
C THR A 48 -2.62 -3.74 18.12
N PRO A 49 -1.94 -3.31 19.19
CA PRO A 49 -0.61 -2.70 19.09
C PRO A 49 0.42 -3.60 18.41
N GLU A 50 0.38 -4.91 18.67
CA GLU A 50 1.31 -5.90 18.12
C GLU A 50 1.17 -6.01 16.62
N TRP A 51 -0.08 -6.01 16.12
CA TRP A 51 -0.35 -6.02 14.68
C TRP A 51 0.12 -4.72 14.03
N LYS A 52 -0.15 -3.56 14.65
CA LYS A 52 0.29 -2.25 14.15
C LYS A 52 1.82 -2.16 14.05
N THR A 53 2.54 -2.64 15.08
CA THR A 53 4.01 -2.72 15.07
C THR A 53 4.53 -3.60 13.94
N ARG A 54 3.91 -4.77 13.72
CA ARG A 54 4.26 -5.67 12.61
C ARG A 54 3.93 -5.05 11.24
N TYR A 55 2.83 -4.30 11.15
CA TYR A 55 2.40 -3.67 9.91
C TYR A 55 3.19 -2.39 9.59
N ALA A 56 3.73 -1.70 10.60
CA ALA A 56 4.55 -0.50 10.42
C ALA A 56 5.79 -0.77 9.53
N VAL A 57 6.25 -2.01 9.45
CA VAL A 57 7.31 -2.43 8.51
C VAL A 57 6.93 -2.15 7.05
N ARG A 58 5.64 -2.29 6.70
CA ARG A 58 5.12 -2.12 5.35
C ARG A 58 4.88 -0.67 4.96
N SER A 59 4.72 0.24 5.92
CA SER A 59 4.40 1.64 5.62
C SER A 59 5.44 2.30 4.72
N GLY A 60 6.72 1.94 4.86
CA GLY A 60 7.80 2.46 4.03
C GLY A 60 7.68 2.08 2.54
N VAL A 61 7.33 0.82 2.24
CA VAL A 61 7.13 0.40 0.85
C VAL A 61 5.81 0.95 0.29
N GLU A 62 4.76 1.04 1.10
CA GLU A 62 3.48 1.61 0.69
C GLU A 62 3.60 3.11 0.37
N GLY A 63 4.34 3.85 1.18
CA GLY A 63 4.67 5.26 0.90
C GLY A 63 5.47 5.42 -0.40
N THR A 64 6.44 4.56 -0.64
CA THR A 64 7.22 4.56 -1.89
C THR A 64 6.35 4.22 -3.11
N VAL A 65 5.48 3.21 -3.02
CA VAL A 65 4.52 2.87 -4.08
C VAL A 65 3.54 4.02 -4.33
N ASN A 66 3.11 4.72 -3.27
CA ASN A 66 2.25 5.89 -3.38
C ASN A 66 2.93 7.05 -4.11
N GLU A 67 4.18 7.37 -3.74
CA GLU A 67 5.01 8.38 -4.42
C GLU A 67 5.18 8.05 -5.90
N PHE A 68 5.53 6.81 -6.23
CA PHE A 68 5.61 6.36 -7.62
C PHE A 68 4.28 6.49 -8.38
N ALA A 69 3.18 6.00 -7.80
CA ALA A 69 1.91 5.93 -8.47
C ALA A 69 1.26 7.31 -8.65
N HIS A 70 1.26 8.13 -7.60
CA HIS A 70 0.54 9.41 -7.56
C HIS A 70 1.45 10.62 -7.77
N GLY A 71 2.68 10.61 -7.26
CA GLY A 71 3.65 11.69 -7.46
C GLY A 71 4.23 11.68 -8.88
N HIS A 72 4.55 10.50 -9.42
CA HIS A 72 5.21 10.37 -10.72
C HIS A 72 4.39 9.65 -11.80
N GLY A 73 3.11 9.36 -11.53
CA GLY A 73 2.20 8.83 -12.54
C GLY A 73 2.57 7.45 -13.09
N MET A 74 3.29 6.62 -12.32
CA MET A 74 3.85 5.34 -12.77
C MET A 74 2.80 4.34 -13.31
N ARG A 75 1.52 4.52 -12.94
CA ARG A 75 0.38 3.72 -13.45
C ARG A 75 0.01 4.03 -14.91
N ARG A 76 0.53 5.11 -15.48
CA ARG A 76 0.25 5.55 -16.85
C ARG A 76 1.52 5.45 -17.69
N CYS A 77 1.61 4.41 -18.50
CA CYS A 77 2.70 4.27 -19.47
C CYS A 77 2.29 4.88 -20.80
N ARG A 78 3.11 5.79 -21.34
CA ARG A 78 2.85 6.43 -22.65
C ARG A 78 2.90 5.41 -23.79
N TYR A 79 3.73 4.39 -23.65
CA TYR A 79 3.96 3.36 -24.64
C TYR A 79 3.39 2.01 -24.21
N ARG A 80 2.95 1.20 -25.18
CA ARG A 80 2.45 -0.15 -24.96
C ARG A 80 3.59 -1.18 -25.04
N GLY A 81 3.52 -2.20 -24.18
CA GLY A 81 4.48 -3.32 -24.12
C GLY A 81 5.31 -3.32 -22.84
N GLN A 82 5.55 -4.52 -22.29
CA GLN A 82 6.22 -4.71 -20.98
C GLN A 82 7.63 -4.12 -20.95
N GLY A 83 8.43 -4.30 -22.02
CA GLY A 83 9.79 -3.76 -22.07
C GLY A 83 9.83 -2.23 -22.00
N LYS A 84 8.91 -1.54 -22.70
CA LYS A 84 8.83 -0.07 -22.68
C LYS A 84 8.32 0.45 -21.34
N ALA A 85 7.34 -0.24 -20.74
CA ALA A 85 6.86 0.07 -19.40
C ALA A 85 7.97 -0.09 -18.35
N HIS A 86 8.77 -1.15 -18.46
CA HIS A 86 9.89 -1.40 -17.56
C HIS A 86 10.94 -0.28 -17.61
N ILE A 87 11.33 0.17 -18.81
CA ILE A 87 12.25 1.31 -18.96
C ILE A 87 11.66 2.57 -18.31
N GLN A 88 10.38 2.87 -18.55
CA GLN A 88 9.72 4.01 -17.91
C GLN A 88 9.78 3.90 -16.38
N HIS A 89 9.49 2.73 -15.82
CA HIS A 89 9.54 2.49 -14.37
C HIS A 89 10.96 2.65 -13.80
N ILE A 90 11.99 2.18 -14.49
CA ILE A 90 13.39 2.40 -14.09
C ILE A 90 13.71 3.90 -14.07
N LEU A 91 13.38 4.63 -15.13
CA LEU A 91 13.65 6.06 -15.21
C LEU A 91 12.89 6.85 -14.12
N THR A 92 11.65 6.46 -13.83
CA THR A 92 10.89 7.03 -12.70
C THR A 92 11.55 6.72 -11.35
N ALA A 93 12.06 5.50 -11.15
CA ALA A 93 12.81 5.14 -9.94
C ALA A 93 14.09 5.97 -9.77
N ILE A 94 14.81 6.24 -10.86
CA ILE A 94 15.97 7.12 -10.84
C ILE A 94 15.56 8.55 -10.46
N ALA A 95 14.51 9.09 -11.09
CA ALA A 95 14.02 10.45 -10.80
C ALA A 95 13.63 10.62 -9.32
N VAL A 96 12.87 9.68 -8.76
CA VAL A 96 12.50 9.65 -7.33
C VAL A 96 13.74 9.65 -6.44
N ASN A 97 14.75 8.84 -6.78
CA ASN A 97 15.98 8.81 -5.99
C ASN A 97 16.75 10.13 -6.06
N ILE A 98 16.80 10.79 -7.21
CA ILE A 98 17.42 12.12 -7.36
C ILE A 98 16.68 13.16 -6.51
N GLU A 99 15.35 13.19 -6.58
CA GLU A 99 14.52 14.12 -5.79
C GLU A 99 14.75 13.92 -4.29
N ARG A 100 14.74 12.67 -3.82
CA ARG A 100 15.05 12.32 -2.42
C ARG A 100 16.44 12.75 -1.99
N LEU A 101 17.44 12.63 -2.87
CA LEU A 101 18.80 13.11 -2.60
C LEU A 101 18.86 14.63 -2.52
N SER A 102 18.12 15.33 -3.39
CA SER A 102 18.07 16.80 -3.41
C SER A 102 17.45 17.41 -2.14
N GLY A 103 16.56 16.67 -1.47
CA GLY A 103 15.97 17.07 -0.19
C GLY A 103 16.87 16.81 1.02
N LEU A 104 18.05 16.21 0.86
CA LEU A 104 19.00 16.02 1.96
C LEU A 104 19.80 17.30 2.22
N PRO A 105 20.08 17.64 3.49
CA PRO A 105 20.97 18.74 3.79
C PRO A 105 22.37 18.49 3.20
N PRO A 106 23.11 19.54 2.82
CA PRO A 106 24.49 19.41 2.33
C PRO A 106 25.35 18.67 3.36
N ALA A 107 26.24 17.81 2.84
CA ALA A 107 27.04 16.87 3.61
C ALA A 107 28.19 17.57 4.36
N GLU A 108 27.87 18.40 5.37
CA GLU A 108 28.87 18.86 6.35
C GLU A 108 29.13 17.82 7.45
N THR A 109 28.40 16.69 7.44
CA THR A 109 28.55 15.60 8.42
C THR A 109 28.53 14.22 7.77
N THR A 110 29.25 13.27 8.37
CA THR A 110 29.26 11.86 7.96
C THR A 110 27.83 11.36 7.77
N PRO A 111 27.47 10.75 6.61
CA PRO A 111 26.11 10.30 6.36
C PRO A 111 25.63 9.38 7.48
N THR A 112 24.58 9.79 8.19
CA THR A 112 23.99 8.94 9.22
C THR A 112 23.55 7.64 8.55
N PRO A 113 24.01 6.47 9.02
CA PRO A 113 23.59 5.22 8.43
C PRO A 113 22.06 5.16 8.49
N ARG A 114 21.43 4.82 7.36
CA ARG A 114 19.97 4.67 7.31
C ARG A 114 19.56 3.70 8.42
N ARG A 115 18.58 4.11 9.23
CA ARG A 115 17.96 3.20 10.22
C ARG A 115 17.58 1.90 9.50
N PRO A 116 17.95 0.73 10.04
CA PRO A 116 17.60 -0.53 9.41
C PRO A 116 16.09 -0.58 9.19
N THR A 117 15.68 -0.97 7.99
CA THR A 117 14.27 -1.26 7.70
C THR A 117 13.80 -2.37 8.63
N ALA A 118 12.51 -2.45 8.93
CA ALA A 118 12.06 -3.49 9.83
C ALA A 118 12.13 -4.91 9.22
N PHE A 119 12.26 -5.04 7.90
CA PHE A 119 12.71 -6.29 7.27
C PHE A 119 14.17 -6.63 7.63
N GLN A 120 15.07 -5.64 7.59
CA GLN A 120 16.46 -5.82 8.01
C GLN A 120 16.56 -6.17 9.50
N ASN A 121 15.78 -5.53 10.37
CA ASN A 121 15.71 -5.89 11.79
C ASN A 121 15.19 -7.31 11.99
N TYR A 122 14.18 -7.72 11.22
CA TYR A 122 13.66 -9.09 11.26
C TYR A 122 14.72 -10.13 10.85
N LEU A 123 15.50 -9.86 9.80
CA LEU A 123 16.60 -10.73 9.38
C LEU A 123 17.66 -10.84 10.47
N ASP A 124 18.02 -9.72 11.11
CA ASP A 124 19.02 -9.70 12.19
C ASP A 124 18.53 -10.48 13.42
N GLN A 125 17.27 -10.27 13.84
CA GLN A 125 16.65 -10.98 14.97
C GLN A 125 16.58 -12.50 14.76
N ARG A 126 16.60 -12.95 13.51
CA ARG A 126 16.49 -14.37 13.13
C ARG A 126 17.84 -14.96 12.69
N GLU A 127 18.92 -14.19 12.80
CA GLU A 127 20.27 -14.55 12.34
C GLU A 127 20.31 -15.01 10.87
N ILE A 128 19.37 -14.52 10.05
CA ILE A 128 19.29 -14.87 8.64
C ILE A 128 20.32 -14.02 7.89
N ARG A 129 21.35 -14.69 7.33
CA ARG A 129 22.39 -14.03 6.56
C ARG A 129 21.78 -13.20 5.43
N ARG A 130 21.92 -11.87 5.54
CA ARG A 130 21.53 -10.95 4.47
C ARG A 130 22.30 -11.33 3.21
N LEU A 131 21.61 -11.68 2.12
CA LEU A 131 22.25 -11.78 0.81
C LEU A 131 22.89 -10.42 0.52
N LYS A 132 24.21 -10.41 0.29
CA LYS A 132 24.98 -9.24 -0.17
C LYS A 132 24.40 -8.79 -1.52
N SER A 133 23.31 -8.03 -1.47
CA SER A 133 22.70 -7.42 -2.64
C SER A 133 22.77 -5.91 -2.46
N TRP A 134 23.70 -5.32 -3.21
CA TRP A 134 23.83 -3.89 -3.51
C TRP A 134 24.21 -2.90 -2.40
N ARG A 135 25.12 -3.29 -1.48
CA ARG A 135 25.89 -2.33 -0.68
C ARG A 135 27.32 -2.82 -0.43
N THR A 136 28.22 -2.53 -1.35
CA THR A 136 29.65 -2.35 -1.05
C THR A 136 30.05 -1.02 -1.66
N LEU A 137 29.97 0.03 -0.86
CA LEU A 137 30.87 1.17 -0.98
C LEU A 137 31.55 1.26 0.39
N GLY A 138 32.87 1.06 0.40
CA GLY A 138 33.72 1.09 1.59
C GLY A 138 34.29 -0.28 1.93
N SER A 139 35.53 -0.51 1.47
CA SER A 139 36.47 -1.44 2.11
C SER A 139 36.87 -0.94 3.49
#